data_AF-A0A0A7DSU3-F1
#
_entry.id   AF-A0A0A7DSU3-F1
#
_cell.length_a   1.000
_cell.length_b   1.000
_cell.length_c   1.000
_cell.angle_alpha   90.00
_cell.angle_beta   90.00
_cell.angle_gamma   90.00
#
_symmetry.space_group_name_H-M   'P 1'
#
loop_
_entity.id
_entity.type
_entity.pdbx_description
1 polymer ?
#
loop_
_entity_poly.entity_id
_entity_poly.type
_entity_poly.pdbx_seq_one_letter_code
_entity_poly.pdbx_strand_id
1 'polypeptide(L)'
;GYLPWFLLSALCLLLLWHGWNQLRLSHWLWVDRSMTPPSGRGSWEPLFYGLYQMQQRNRRRRRELALLIKRFRSGAESLPDAIVMLTDEGNIFWCNHLAQHLLGFRWPEDNGQNIRNLLRYPEFSRYLGDADYARPLTLHLNSGRYMEFRLMPY
;
A
#
# COMPACT_ATOMS: atom_id res chain seq x y z
N GLY A 1 -54.21 18.30 -33.49
CA GLY A 1 -53.47 17.02 -33.51
C GLY A 1 -52.80 16.79 -32.17
N TYR A 2 -52.81 15.56 -31.66
CA TYR A 2 -52.30 15.21 -30.32
C TYR A 2 -50.81 14.90 -30.27
N LEU A 3 -50.16 14.86 -31.44
CA LEU A 3 -48.75 14.50 -31.60
C LEU A 3 -47.78 15.35 -30.74
N PRO A 4 -47.96 16.68 -30.59
CA PRO A 4 -47.08 17.48 -29.72
C PRO A 4 -47.16 17.07 -28.25
N TRP A 5 -48.35 16.72 -27.75
CA TRP A 5 -48.56 16.28 -26.37
C TRP A 5 -47.93 14.92 -26.09
N PHE A 6 -48.03 13.99 -27.05
CA PHE A 6 -47.33 12.70 -26.96
C PHE A 6 -45.81 12.89 -26.94
N LEU A 7 -45.25 13.71 -27.83
CA LEU A 7 -43.81 13.99 -27.82
C LEU A 7 -43.34 14.63 -26.51
N LEU A 8 -44.12 15.58 -25.98
CA LEU A 8 -43.81 16.23 -24.71
C LEU A 8 -43.84 15.23 -23.55
N SER A 9 -44.85 14.37 -23.48
CA SER A 9 -44.93 13.32 -22.46
C SER A 9 -43.76 12.32 -22.54
N ALA A 10 -43.40 11.88 -23.75
CA ALA A 10 -42.29 10.96 -23.97
C ALA A 10 -40.94 11.58 -23.56
N LEU A 11 -40.73 12.87 -23.89
CA LEU A 11 -39.55 13.61 -23.48
C LEU A 11 -39.47 13.76 -21.95
N CYS A 12 -40.59 14.11 -21.30
CA CYS A 12 -40.64 14.21 -19.84
C CYS A 12 -40.32 12.87 -19.16
N LEU A 13 -40.89 11.76 -19.64
CA LEU A 13 -40.59 10.42 -19.12
C LEU A 13 -39.12 10.05 -19.30
N LEU A 14 -38.54 10.35 -20.46
CA LEU A 14 -37.12 10.12 -20.73
C LEU A 14 -36.22 10.93 -19.78
N LEU A 15 -36.52 12.22 -19.59
CA LEU A 15 -35.79 13.09 -18.68
C LEU A 15 -35.87 12.63 -17.23
N LEU A 16 -37.06 12.25 -16.75
CA LEU A 16 -37.24 11.68 -15.41
C LEU A 16 -36.44 10.39 -15.23
N TRP A 17 -36.44 9.52 -16.24
CA TRP A 17 -35.67 8.28 -16.23
C TRP A 17 -34.15 8.53 -16.17
N HIS A 18 -33.62 9.50 -16.93
CA HIS A 18 -32.22 9.89 -16.85
C HIS A 18 -31.89 10.53 -15.49
N GLY A 19 -32.72 11.44 -15.00
CA GLY A 19 -32.53 12.09 -13.70
C GLY A 19 -32.49 11.08 -12.55
N TRP A 20 -33.39 10.09 -12.57
CA TRP A 20 -33.40 9.02 -11.58
C TRP A 20 -32.10 8.18 -11.59
N ASN A 21 -31.62 7.79 -12.77
CA ASN A 21 -30.36 7.05 -12.89
C ASN A 21 -29.14 7.90 -12.47
N GLN A 22 -29.16 9.21 -12.73
CA GLN A 22 -28.10 10.12 -12.30
C GLN A 22 -28.06 10.27 -10.78
N LEU A 23 -29.23 10.38 -10.12
CA LEU A 23 -29.31 10.39 -8.66
C LEU A 23 -28.83 9.05 -8.06
N ARG A 24 -29.20 7.93 -8.68
CA ARG A 24 -28.76 6.59 -8.26
C ARG A 24 -27.24 6.42 -8.40
N LEU A 25 -26.65 6.90 -9.50
CA LEU A 25 -25.20 6.94 -9.68
C LEU A 25 -24.52 7.82 -8.62
N SER A 26 -25.05 9.02 -8.37
CA SER A 26 -24.52 9.94 -7.37
C SER A 26 -24.56 9.34 -5.96
N HIS A 27 -25.70 8.80 -5.56
CA HIS A 27 -25.86 8.13 -4.27
C HIS A 27 -24.85 6.98 -4.13
N TRP A 28 -24.72 6.15 -5.16
CA TRP A 28 -23.78 5.04 -5.14
C TRP A 28 -22.31 5.50 -5.02
N LEU A 29 -21.92 6.53 -5.77
CA LEU A 29 -20.55 7.06 -5.77
C LEU A 29 -20.17 7.70 -4.42
N TRP A 30 -21.08 8.43 -3.81
CA TRP A 30 -20.76 9.28 -2.66
C TRP A 30 -21.17 8.67 -1.31
N VAL A 31 -22.32 7.98 -1.27
CA VAL A 31 -22.93 7.45 -0.03
C VAL A 31 -22.61 5.96 0.14
N ASP A 32 -23.10 5.10 -0.76
CA ASP A 32 -22.97 3.65 -0.59
C ASP A 32 -21.51 3.21 -0.69
N ARG A 33 -20.76 3.80 -1.63
CA ARG A 33 -19.38 3.43 -2.00
C ARG A 33 -19.20 1.92 -2.16
N SER A 34 -20.30 1.24 -2.52
CA SER A 34 -20.33 -0.20 -2.58
C SER A 34 -19.57 -0.67 -3.81
N MET A 35 -19.14 -1.92 -3.78
CA MET A 35 -18.18 -2.44 -4.77
C MET A 35 -18.85 -2.98 -6.03
N THR A 36 -20.18 -2.89 -6.08
CA THR A 36 -21.00 -3.30 -7.21
C THR A 36 -21.88 -2.11 -7.57
N PRO A 37 -21.66 -1.49 -8.74
CA PRO A 37 -22.52 -0.41 -9.19
C PRO A 37 -23.95 -0.93 -9.41
N PRO A 38 -24.93 -0.03 -9.34
CA PRO A 38 -26.29 -0.36 -9.65
C PRO A 38 -26.41 -0.88 -11.10
N SER A 39 -27.28 -1.86 -11.32
CA SER A 39 -27.60 -2.34 -12.66
C SER A 39 -28.33 -1.25 -13.47
N GLY A 40 -27.77 -0.88 -14.62
CA GLY A 40 -28.40 0.02 -15.58
C GLY A 40 -29.37 -0.68 -16.52
N ARG A 41 -30.18 0.10 -17.23
CA ARG A 41 -30.93 -0.33 -18.42
C ARG A 41 -30.68 0.66 -19.55
N GLY A 42 -30.82 0.23 -20.80
CA GLY A 42 -30.67 1.11 -21.97
C GLY A 42 -29.29 1.77 -22.01
N SER A 43 -29.24 3.08 -22.27
CA SER A 43 -27.98 3.84 -22.36
C SER A 43 -27.13 3.84 -21.07
N TRP A 44 -27.70 3.52 -19.92
CA TRP A 44 -26.99 3.45 -18.64
C TRP A 44 -26.32 2.08 -18.39
N GLU A 45 -26.75 1.01 -19.05
CA GLU A 45 -26.16 -0.32 -18.91
C GLU A 45 -24.65 -0.34 -19.21
N PRO A 46 -24.16 0.12 -20.38
CA PRO A 46 -22.73 0.10 -20.68
C PRO A 46 -21.92 1.02 -19.74
N LEU A 47 -22.52 2.12 -19.26
CA LEU A 47 -21.87 3.00 -18.28
C LEU A 47 -21.64 2.30 -16.93
N PHE A 48 -22.69 1.74 -16.33
CA PHE A 48 -22.56 1.02 -15.07
C PHE A 48 -21.68 -0.23 -15.19
N TYR A 49 -21.78 -0.94 -16.33
CA TYR A 49 -20.90 -2.07 -16.62
C TYR A 49 -19.43 -1.65 -16.74
N GLY A 50 -19.14 -0.54 -17.43
CA GLY A 50 -17.79 0.01 -17.53
C GLY A 50 -17.20 0.39 -16.16
N LEU A 51 -18.01 1.01 -15.30
CA LEU A 51 -17.63 1.33 -13.91
C LEU A 51 -17.32 0.07 -13.10
N TYR A 52 -18.15 -0.96 -13.23
CA TYR A 52 -17.91 -2.25 -12.57
C TYR A 52 -16.58 -2.88 -12.99
N GLN A 53 -16.34 -2.95 -14.30
CA GLN A 53 -15.10 -3.49 -14.86
C GLN A 53 -13.87 -2.70 -14.39
N MET A 54 -13.95 -1.37 -14.34
CA MET A 54 -12.87 -0.54 -13.81
C MET A 54 -12.57 -0.84 -12.35
N GLN A 55 -13.59 -0.96 -11.49
CA GLN A 55 -13.41 -1.32 -10.09
C GLN A 55 -12.80 -2.72 -9.93
N GLN A 56 -13.24 -3.70 -10.73
CA GLN A 56 -12.70 -5.05 -10.71
C GLN A 56 -11.22 -5.09 -11.14
N ARG A 57 -10.84 -4.34 -12.18
CA ARG A 57 -9.45 -4.18 -12.62
C ARG A 57 -8.58 -3.54 -11.54
N ASN A 58 -9.06 -2.48 -10.90
CA ASN A 58 -8.33 -1.81 -9.81
C ASN A 58 -8.13 -2.74 -8.61
N ARG A 59 -9.14 -3.53 -8.25
CA ARG A 59 -9.04 -4.56 -7.20
C ARG A 59 -8.01 -5.62 -7.55
N ARG A 60 -8.03 -6.12 -8.80
CA ARG A 60 -7.08 -7.11 -9.29
C ARG A 60 -5.65 -6.58 -9.21
N ARG A 61 -5.39 -5.37 -9.70
CA ARG A 61 -4.08 -4.70 -9.61
C ARG A 61 -3.60 -4.55 -8.17
N ARG A 62 -4.47 -4.12 -7.24
CA ARG A 62 -4.12 -4.01 -5.82
C ARG A 62 -3.75 -5.36 -5.21
N ARG A 63 -4.47 -6.43 -5.55
CA ARG A 63 -4.16 -7.79 -5.08
C ARG A 63 -2.84 -8.30 -5.65
N GLU A 64 -2.60 -8.07 -6.94
CA GLU A 64 -1.34 -8.45 -7.60
C GLU A 64 -0.15 -7.72 -6.96
N LEU A 65 -0.27 -6.43 -6.69
CA LEU A 65 0.75 -5.65 -5.97
C LEU A 65 0.97 -6.18 -4.55
N ALA A 66 -0.10 -6.44 -3.79
CA ALA A 66 0.02 -7.00 -2.45
C ALA A 66 0.70 -8.38 -2.45
N LEU A 67 0.40 -9.22 -3.44
CA LEU A 67 1.03 -10.52 -3.61
C LEU A 67 2.51 -10.39 -3.97
N LEU A 68 2.88 -9.45 -4.84
CA LEU A 68 4.27 -9.16 -5.19
C LEU A 68 5.07 -8.72 -3.96
N ILE A 69 4.54 -7.78 -3.19
CA ILE A 69 5.16 -7.31 -1.93
C ILE A 69 5.33 -8.47 -0.95
N LYS A 70 4.30 -9.33 -0.80
CA LYS A 70 4.37 -10.51 0.06
C LYS A 70 5.46 -11.47 -0.38
N ARG A 71 5.60 -11.73 -1.69
CA ARG A 71 6.67 -12.59 -2.23
C ARG A 71 8.05 -12.00 -1.99
N PHE A 72 8.22 -10.70 -2.21
CA PHE A 72 9.49 -10.01 -1.96
C PHE A 72 9.89 -10.11 -0.48
N ARG A 73 8.96 -9.82 0.44
CA ARG A 73 9.18 -10.00 1.88
C ARG A 73 9.51 -11.44 2.24
N SER A 74 8.77 -12.40 1.70
CA SER A 74 9.04 -13.83 1.94
C SER A 74 10.42 -14.24 1.45
N GLY A 75 10.91 -13.68 0.35
CA GLY A 75 12.28 -13.88 -0.11
C GLY A 75 13.30 -13.26 0.85
N ALA A 76 13.07 -12.02 1.26
CA ALA A 76 13.95 -11.31 2.20
C ALA A 76 14.02 -11.97 3.59
N GLU A 77 12.93 -12.60 4.04
CA GLU A 77 12.90 -13.41 5.28
C GLU A 77 13.75 -14.67 5.18
N SER A 78 13.95 -15.21 3.98
CA SER A 78 14.75 -16.42 3.75
C SER A 78 16.24 -16.15 3.53
N LEU A 79 16.65 -14.88 3.48
CA LEU A 79 18.05 -14.53 3.28
C LEU A 79 18.89 -14.96 4.49
N PRO A 80 20.12 -15.47 4.25
CA PRO A 80 21.01 -15.90 5.32
C PRO A 80 21.59 -14.73 6.13
N ASP A 81 21.31 -13.49 5.72
CA ASP A 81 21.79 -12.26 6.35
C ASP A 81 20.67 -11.53 7.10
N ALA A 82 21.02 -10.87 8.20
CA ALA A 82 20.11 -10.01 8.95
C ALA A 82 19.87 -8.71 8.18
N ILE A 83 18.61 -8.39 7.89
CA ILE A 83 18.22 -7.21 7.12
C ILE A 83 17.33 -6.31 7.96
N VAL A 84 17.67 -5.02 7.94
CA VAL A 84 16.95 -3.96 8.64
C VAL A 84 16.69 -2.85 7.63
N MET A 85 15.43 -2.46 7.47
CA MET A 85 15.03 -1.34 6.64
C MET A 85 14.70 -0.12 7.50
N LEU A 86 15.26 1.02 7.10
CA LEU A 86 15.21 2.28 7.83
C LEU A 86 14.59 3.36 6.93
N THR A 87 13.87 4.31 7.52
CA THR A 87 13.53 5.57 6.85
C THR A 87 14.77 6.44 6.69
N ASP A 88 14.69 7.51 5.89
CA ASP A 88 15.78 8.48 5.72
C ASP A 88 16.21 9.14 7.05
N GLU A 89 15.30 9.19 8.03
CA GLU A 89 15.54 9.71 9.38
C GLU A 89 16.23 8.67 10.29
N GLY A 90 16.41 7.44 9.81
CA GLY A 90 16.99 6.32 10.54
C GLY A 90 15.98 5.55 11.42
N ASN A 91 14.68 5.70 11.19
CA ASN A 91 13.66 4.97 11.94
C ASN A 91 13.42 3.60 11.32
N ILE A 92 13.47 2.52 12.11
CA ILE A 92 13.22 1.17 11.61
C ILE A 92 11.74 1.01 11.23
N PHE A 93 11.45 0.54 10.02
CA PHE A 93 10.06 0.23 9.63
C PHE A 93 9.85 -1.24 9.27
N TRP A 94 10.93 -2.00 9.13
CA TRP A 94 10.88 -3.44 8.95
C TRP A 94 12.25 -4.08 9.23
N CYS A 95 12.25 -5.34 9.68
CA CYS A 95 13.42 -6.20 9.71
C CYS A 95 13.00 -7.66 9.50
N ASN A 96 13.92 -8.49 9.00
CA ASN A 96 13.66 -9.92 8.89
C ASN A 96 13.81 -10.63 10.26
N HIS A 97 13.32 -11.85 10.35
CA HIS A 97 13.36 -12.64 11.58
C HIS A 97 14.79 -12.87 12.08
N LEU A 98 15.75 -13.04 11.17
CA LEU A 98 17.15 -13.21 11.54
C LEU A 98 17.72 -11.95 12.22
N ALA A 99 17.40 -10.75 11.74
CA ALA A 99 17.78 -9.51 12.40
C ALA A 99 17.17 -9.38 13.81
N GLN A 100 15.91 -9.78 13.99
CA GLN A 100 15.28 -9.81 15.32
C GLN A 100 16.07 -10.70 16.29
N HIS A 101 16.47 -11.90 15.86
CA HIS A 101 17.25 -12.82 16.69
C HIS A 101 18.68 -12.36 16.95
N LEU A 102 19.38 -11.83 15.94
CA LEU A 102 20.80 -11.45 16.07
C LEU A 102 20.99 -10.13 16.82
N LEU A 103 20.09 -9.17 16.60
CA LEU A 103 20.19 -7.81 17.14
C LEU A 103 19.25 -7.57 18.33
N GLY A 104 18.34 -8.52 18.62
CA GLY A 104 17.42 -8.46 19.75
C GLY A 104 16.23 -7.50 19.57
N PHE A 105 15.85 -7.20 18.32
CA PHE A 105 14.69 -6.34 18.05
C PHE A 105 13.37 -7.04 18.39
N ARG A 106 12.44 -6.28 18.95
CA ARG A 106 11.09 -6.73 19.31
C ARG A 106 10.09 -6.14 18.32
N TRP A 107 9.39 -7.01 17.60
CA TRP A 107 8.43 -6.61 16.59
C TRP A 107 7.01 -7.00 17.00
N PRO A 108 6.01 -6.09 16.92
CA PRO A 108 6.04 -4.77 16.29
C PRO A 108 6.40 -3.59 17.21
N GLU A 109 6.84 -3.82 18.45
CA GLU A 109 7.02 -2.77 19.47
C GLU A 109 8.11 -1.75 19.11
N ASP A 110 9.19 -2.18 18.46
CA ASP A 110 10.30 -1.31 18.07
C ASP A 110 10.07 -0.62 16.70
N ASN A 111 8.92 -0.87 16.04
CA ASN A 111 8.59 -0.22 14.78
C ASN A 111 8.48 1.31 14.93
N GLY A 112 9.16 2.04 14.06
CA GLY A 112 9.26 3.50 14.08
C GLY A 112 10.31 4.06 15.04
N GLN A 113 11.01 3.22 15.81
CA GLN A 113 12.10 3.67 16.68
C GLN A 113 13.35 3.99 15.87
N ASN A 114 14.12 4.98 16.32
CA ASN A 114 15.41 5.27 15.70
C ASN A 114 16.40 4.12 15.95
N ILE A 115 17.06 3.65 14.90
CA ILE A 115 18.00 2.51 14.98
C ILE A 115 19.15 2.77 15.97
N ARG A 116 19.56 4.04 16.16
CA ARG A 116 20.59 4.43 17.13
C ARG A 116 20.16 4.18 18.58
N ASN A 117 18.85 4.21 18.86
CA ASN A 117 18.31 3.94 20.20
C ASN A 117 18.27 2.44 20.52
N LEU A 118 18.08 1.62 19.48
CA LEU A 118 18.05 0.17 19.57
C LEU A 118 19.47 -0.40 19.63
N LEU A 119 20.36 0.08 18.76
CA LEU A 119 21.77 -0.29 18.70
C LEU A 119 22.64 0.81 19.33
N ARG A 120 22.81 0.70 20.65
CA ARG A 120 23.53 1.70 21.48
C ARG A 120 25.05 1.53 21.41
N TYR A 121 25.60 1.53 20.21
CA TYR A 121 27.04 1.49 19.97
C TYR A 121 27.49 2.86 19.40
N PRO A 122 28.42 3.57 20.05
CA PRO A 122 28.91 4.87 19.58
C PRO A 122 29.53 4.80 18.17
N GLU A 123 30.20 3.70 17.83
CA GLU A 123 30.75 3.42 16.51
C GLU A 123 29.64 3.32 15.45
N PHE A 124 28.54 2.64 15.77
CA PHE A 124 27.38 2.51 14.89
C PHE A 124 26.70 3.87 14.65
N SER A 125 26.55 4.65 15.70
CA SER A 125 25.94 5.99 15.60
C SER A 125 26.77 6.94 14.73
N ARG A 126 28.11 6.85 14.84
CA ARG A 126 29.06 7.59 13.98
C ARG A 126 28.98 7.12 12.53
N TYR A 127 29.00 5.81 12.30
CA TYR A 127 28.87 5.25 10.94
C TYR A 127 27.61 5.72 10.21
N LEU A 128 26.47 5.78 10.91
CA LEU A 128 25.23 6.35 10.37
C LEU A 128 25.26 7.87 10.17
N GLY A 129 26.16 8.59 10.87
CA GLY A 129 26.30 10.04 10.78
C GLY A 129 27.28 10.48 9.67
N ASP A 130 28.35 9.71 9.45
CA ASP A 130 29.42 10.03 8.50
C ASP A 130 28.98 9.89 7.04
N ALA A 131 27.87 9.18 6.78
CA ALA A 131 27.26 8.94 5.46
C ALA A 131 28.18 8.28 4.40
N ASP A 132 29.39 7.87 4.78
CA ASP A 132 30.28 7.04 3.95
C ASP A 132 30.03 5.55 4.22
N TYR A 133 29.08 5.00 3.45
CA TYR A 133 28.66 3.60 3.55
C TYR A 133 29.44 2.66 2.62
N ALA A 134 30.46 3.16 1.91
CA ALA A 134 31.27 2.34 1.02
C ALA A 134 32.09 1.28 1.78
N ARG A 135 32.43 1.57 3.04
CA ARG A 135 33.12 0.65 3.94
C ARG A 135 32.12 0.05 4.93
N PRO A 136 32.17 -1.26 5.17
CA PRO A 136 31.35 -1.86 6.22
C PRO A 136 31.91 -1.50 7.61
N LEU A 137 31.01 -1.48 8.59
CA LEU A 137 31.36 -1.32 10.00
C LEU A 137 31.37 -2.68 10.69
N THR A 138 32.52 -3.12 11.18
CA THR A 138 32.61 -4.34 12.01
C THR A 138 32.49 -3.97 13.49
N LEU A 139 31.52 -4.56 14.18
CA LEU A 139 31.34 -4.40 15.62
C LEU A 139 31.43 -5.73 16.35
N HIS A 140 32.02 -5.69 17.54
CA HIS A 140 31.90 -6.76 18.51
C HIS A 140 30.68 -6.48 19.40
N LEU A 141 29.66 -7.32 19.30
CA LEU A 141 28.45 -7.17 20.10
C LEU A 141 28.67 -7.73 21.50
N ASN A 142 27.88 -7.22 22.46
CA ASN A 142 27.85 -7.74 23.83
C ASN A 142 27.53 -9.24 23.93
N SER A 143 26.92 -9.82 22.88
CA SER A 143 26.68 -11.27 22.76
C SER A 143 27.95 -12.08 22.47
N GLY A 144 29.11 -11.43 22.33
CA GLY A 144 30.40 -12.05 22.02
C GLY A 144 30.64 -12.29 20.53
N ARG A 145 29.71 -11.88 19.65
CA ARG A 145 29.77 -12.09 18.19
C ARG A 145 30.35 -10.87 17.49
N TYR A 146 31.11 -11.10 16.42
CA TYR A 146 31.47 -10.05 15.46
C TYR A 146 30.39 -9.97 14.39
N MET A 147 29.90 -8.76 14.12
CA MET A 147 28.94 -8.50 13.05
C MET A 147 29.47 -7.39 12.15
N GLU A 148 29.37 -7.63 10.84
CA GLU A 148 29.62 -6.63 9.81
C GLU A 148 28.30 -5.95 9.47
N PHE A 149 28.22 -4.63 9.61
CA PHE A 149 27.11 -3.79 9.22
C PHE A 149 27.42 -3.12 7.89
N ARG A 150 26.51 -3.25 6.92
CA ARG A 150 26.61 -2.58 5.62
C ARG A 150 25.31 -1.86 5.34
N LEU A 151 25.37 -0.53 5.21
CA LEU A 151 24.21 0.26 4.80
C LEU A 151 24.17 0.35 3.28
N MET A 152 23.00 0.09 2.68
CA MET A 152 22.78 0.23 1.25
C MET A 152 21.60 1.20 1.03
N PRO A 153 21.80 2.34 0.34
CA PRO A 153 20.68 3.18 -0.10
C PRO A 153 19.90 2.46 -1.20
N TYR A 154 18.57 2.61 -1.21
CA TYR A 154 17.66 2.00 -2.18
C TYR A 154 16.61 2.99 -2.69
#